data_AF-A0A525DEU8-F1
#
_entry.id   AF-A0A525DEU8-F1
#
_cell.length_a   1.000
_cell.length_b   1.000
_cell.length_c   1.000
_cell.angle_alpha   90.00
_cell.angle_beta   90.00
_cell.angle_gamma   90.00
#
_symmetry.space_group_name_H-M   'P 1'
#
loop_
_entity.id
_entity.type
_entity.pdbx_description
1 polymer ?
#
loop_
_entity_poly.entity_id
_entity_poly.type
_entity_poly.pdbx_seq_one_letter_code
_entity_poly.pdbx_strand_id
1 'polypeptide(L)'
;MENKNTDPIPVSEILAEFRFYDGNYKREQVDAAIRQKDEIIPHLIEILEDVLSHPYQYIEDENRHEYLYAFMLLGHFKAEEAHHVIADIFSLKDRIPDQLFDDLITENLPIVLLNTCGGSLDRIKSMILDKEVDEYCRNGANRALAYAVAAGYVSRKEVVEFFGQLFTGDEADEISDFWSMLAIKLVDLYPVEIIDAIRQAYEDGWISPGFVRFESFEKSLAKGEAFCLENLRRDFERQSIDDLHKSMSWWACFENKSRKSAAITAEQIQEQKKSQKKKAVDRKKKRKQEKKSRKKNRR
;
A
#
# COMPACT_ATOMS: atom_id res chain seq x y z
N MET A 1 10.25 -41.88 -24.53
CA MET A 1 9.82 -40.75 -23.69
C MET A 1 10.80 -39.64 -23.98
N GLU A 2 10.49 -38.84 -24.99
CA GLU A 2 11.34 -37.73 -25.42
C GLU A 2 11.31 -36.65 -24.35
N ASN A 3 12.48 -36.33 -23.81
CA ASN A 3 12.73 -35.05 -23.16
C ASN A 3 12.40 -33.97 -24.19
N LYS A 4 11.26 -33.29 -24.03
CA LYS A 4 11.06 -32.00 -24.68
C LYS A 4 12.13 -31.08 -24.11
N ASN A 5 13.17 -30.86 -24.90
CA ASN A 5 14.04 -29.71 -24.79
C ASN A 5 13.15 -28.48 -25.04
N THR A 6 12.46 -28.00 -24.01
CA THR A 6 11.84 -26.68 -24.07
C THR A 6 12.93 -25.71 -23.72
N ASP A 7 13.51 -25.08 -24.75
CA ASP A 7 14.36 -23.92 -24.55
C ASP A 7 13.65 -22.93 -23.61
N PRO A 8 14.37 -22.29 -22.68
CA PRO A 8 13.77 -21.34 -21.77
C PRO A 8 13.11 -20.21 -22.57
N ILE A 9 11.88 -19.82 -22.16
CA ILE A 9 11.14 -18.72 -22.79
C ILE A 9 12.03 -17.46 -22.74
N PRO A 10 12.39 -16.86 -23.89
CA PRO A 10 13.23 -15.66 -23.91
C PRO A 10 12.61 -14.50 -23.13
N VAL A 11 13.44 -13.67 -22.49
CA VAL A 11 12.96 -12.48 -21.74
C VAL A 11 12.08 -11.57 -22.61
N SER A 12 12.41 -11.38 -23.88
CA SER A 12 11.59 -10.60 -24.81
C SER A 12 10.17 -11.16 -24.99
N GLU A 13 10.00 -12.47 -24.99
CA GLU A 13 8.68 -13.11 -25.09
C GLU A 13 7.90 -12.99 -23.78
N ILE A 14 8.58 -13.11 -22.63
CA ILE A 14 7.98 -12.88 -21.31
C ILE A 14 7.40 -11.46 -21.23
N LEU A 15 8.19 -10.45 -21.60
CA LEU A 15 7.78 -9.06 -21.56
C LEU A 15 6.64 -8.77 -22.55
N ALA A 16 6.67 -9.38 -23.74
CA ALA A 16 5.59 -9.24 -24.72
C ALA A 16 4.24 -9.79 -24.19
N GLU A 17 4.28 -10.91 -23.48
CA GLU A 17 3.09 -11.52 -22.86
C GLU A 17 2.54 -10.73 -21.67
N PHE A 18 3.38 -9.99 -20.94
CA PHE A 18 2.93 -9.12 -19.86
C PHE A 18 2.31 -7.81 -20.36
N ARG A 19 2.66 -7.38 -21.58
CA ARG A 19 2.34 -6.06 -22.11
C ARG A 19 0.85 -5.75 -22.14
N PHE A 20 0.05 -6.68 -22.62
CA PHE A 20 -1.37 -6.44 -22.82
C PHE A 20 -2.21 -7.38 -21.99
N TYR A 21 -3.25 -6.80 -21.41
CA TYR A 21 -4.29 -7.55 -20.73
C TYR A 21 -5.06 -8.42 -21.71
N ASP A 22 -5.17 -9.71 -21.39
CA ASP A 22 -5.99 -10.67 -22.14
C ASP A 22 -6.94 -11.47 -21.24
N GLY A 23 -7.16 -11.00 -20.00
CA GLY A 23 -7.98 -11.71 -19.02
C GLY A 23 -7.27 -12.86 -18.30
N ASN A 24 -6.06 -13.26 -18.69
CA ASN A 24 -5.40 -14.44 -18.11
C ASN A 24 -4.19 -14.07 -17.26
N TYR A 25 -4.06 -14.75 -16.10
CA TYR A 25 -2.84 -14.70 -15.33
C TYR A 25 -1.72 -15.48 -16.04
N LYS A 26 -0.61 -14.79 -16.33
CA LYS A 26 0.52 -15.29 -17.12
C LYS A 26 1.46 -16.18 -16.29
N ARG A 27 0.92 -17.28 -15.75
CA ARG A 27 1.63 -18.17 -14.80
C ARG A 27 2.97 -18.68 -15.35
N GLU A 28 2.98 -19.19 -16.59
CA GLU A 28 4.19 -19.77 -17.20
C GLU A 28 5.27 -18.70 -17.42
N GLN A 29 4.87 -17.50 -17.81
CA GLN A 29 5.76 -16.35 -18.00
C GLN A 29 6.29 -15.82 -16.67
N VAL A 30 5.47 -15.81 -15.61
CA VAL A 30 5.93 -15.50 -14.25
C VAL A 30 6.96 -16.53 -13.77
N ASP A 31 6.71 -17.83 -13.97
CA ASP A 31 7.69 -18.88 -13.64
C ASP A 31 9.00 -18.72 -14.44
N ALA A 32 8.90 -18.34 -15.71
CA ALA A 32 10.06 -18.09 -16.55
C ALA A 32 10.83 -16.82 -16.13
N ALA A 33 10.13 -15.76 -15.73
CA ALA A 33 10.71 -14.55 -15.17
C ALA A 33 11.49 -14.84 -13.90
N ILE A 34 10.92 -15.65 -13.00
CA ILE A 34 11.57 -16.05 -11.74
C ILE A 34 12.86 -16.83 -12.00
N ARG A 35 12.87 -17.72 -13.01
CA ARG A 35 14.08 -18.47 -13.41
C ARG A 35 15.16 -17.60 -14.06
N GLN A 36 14.80 -16.44 -14.61
CA GLN A 36 15.69 -15.53 -15.34
C GLN A 36 15.83 -14.18 -14.62
N LYS A 37 15.79 -14.19 -13.28
CA LYS A 37 15.79 -13.01 -12.43
C LYS A 37 16.82 -11.95 -12.85
N ASP A 38 18.09 -12.33 -12.96
CA ASP A 38 19.18 -11.38 -13.19
C ASP A 38 19.07 -10.70 -14.58
N GLU A 39 18.54 -11.40 -15.58
CA GLU A 39 18.37 -10.88 -16.93
C GLU A 39 17.12 -10.01 -17.06
N ILE A 40 16.02 -10.37 -16.37
CA ILE A 40 14.75 -9.65 -16.53
C ILE A 40 14.66 -8.38 -15.68
N ILE A 41 15.34 -8.31 -14.53
CA ILE A 41 15.24 -7.15 -13.62
C ILE A 41 15.48 -5.80 -14.31
N PRO A 42 16.56 -5.59 -15.09
CA PRO A 42 16.80 -4.31 -15.76
C PRO A 42 15.61 -3.88 -16.62
N HIS A 43 15.00 -4.82 -17.35
CA HIS A 43 13.84 -4.53 -18.20
C HIS A 43 12.57 -4.20 -17.41
N LEU A 44 12.36 -4.83 -16.26
CA LEU A 44 11.24 -4.49 -15.37
C LEU A 44 11.41 -3.09 -14.78
N ILE A 45 12.64 -2.69 -14.47
CA ILE A 45 12.96 -1.33 -14.02
C ILE A 45 12.69 -0.33 -15.14
N GLU A 46 13.17 -0.59 -16.36
CA GLU A 46 12.92 0.25 -17.54
C GLU A 46 11.40 0.47 -17.77
N ILE A 47 10.58 -0.55 -17.57
CA ILE A 47 9.11 -0.43 -17.65
C ILE A 47 8.59 0.56 -16.61
N LEU A 48 9.04 0.48 -15.36
CA LEU A 48 8.62 1.41 -14.30
C LEU A 48 9.17 2.82 -14.54
N GLU A 49 10.38 2.96 -15.07
CA GLU A 49 10.95 4.27 -15.42
C GLU A 49 10.16 4.95 -16.56
N ASP A 50 9.65 4.17 -17.52
CA ASP A 50 8.75 4.67 -18.57
C ASP A 50 7.39 5.09 -17.98
N VAL A 51 6.83 4.33 -17.03
CA VAL A 51 5.62 4.74 -16.28
C VAL A 51 5.85 6.05 -15.54
N LEU A 52 7.00 6.19 -14.87
CA LEU A 52 7.36 7.40 -14.13
C LEU A 52 7.47 8.62 -15.06
N SER A 53 8.05 8.42 -16.25
CA SER A 53 8.28 9.49 -17.23
C SER A 53 7.02 9.85 -18.01
N HIS A 54 6.14 8.88 -18.26
CA HIS A 54 4.98 9.02 -19.15
C HIS A 54 3.68 8.44 -18.53
N PRO A 55 3.31 8.80 -17.29
CA PRO A 55 2.23 8.12 -16.56
C PRO A 55 0.88 8.16 -17.30
N TYR A 56 0.58 9.27 -17.98
CA TYR A 56 -0.68 9.42 -18.72
C TYR A 56 -0.83 8.44 -19.88
N GLN A 57 0.26 7.97 -20.50
CA GLN A 57 0.18 6.95 -21.56
C GLN A 57 -0.34 5.61 -21.04
N TYR A 58 -0.03 5.29 -19.78
CA TYR A 58 -0.48 4.08 -19.12
C TYR A 58 -1.88 4.23 -18.52
N ILE A 59 -2.25 5.44 -18.11
CA ILE A 59 -3.61 5.76 -17.65
C ILE A 59 -4.60 5.72 -18.83
N GLU A 60 -4.21 6.25 -19.99
CA GLU A 60 -5.08 6.32 -21.17
C GLU A 60 -5.26 4.98 -21.88
N ASP A 61 -4.24 4.10 -21.84
CA ASP A 61 -4.31 2.74 -22.38
C ASP A 61 -4.53 1.71 -21.26
N GLU A 62 -5.79 1.55 -20.86
CA GLU A 62 -6.22 0.60 -19.82
C GLU A 62 -5.87 -0.87 -20.12
N ASN A 63 -5.42 -1.21 -21.33
CA ASN A 63 -5.00 -2.58 -21.66
C ASN A 63 -3.53 -2.85 -21.32
N ARG A 64 -2.72 -1.81 -21.05
CA ARG A 64 -1.33 -2.02 -20.62
C ARG A 64 -1.28 -2.58 -19.22
N HIS A 65 -0.51 -3.65 -19.02
CA HIS A 65 -0.43 -4.34 -17.72
C HIS A 65 0.99 -4.76 -17.32
N GLU A 66 1.97 -4.54 -18.18
CA GLU A 66 3.36 -4.92 -17.92
C GLU A 66 3.91 -4.30 -16.64
N TYR A 67 3.47 -3.08 -16.31
CA TYR A 67 3.93 -2.37 -15.13
C TYR A 67 3.41 -2.98 -13.82
N LEU A 68 2.25 -3.63 -13.84
CA LEU A 68 1.72 -4.35 -12.67
C LEU A 68 2.56 -5.61 -12.40
N TYR A 69 2.92 -6.34 -13.47
CA TYR A 69 3.83 -7.48 -13.37
C TYR A 69 5.24 -7.03 -12.93
N ALA A 70 5.76 -5.95 -13.51
CA ALA A 70 7.07 -5.39 -13.14
C ALA A 70 7.11 -5.02 -11.65
N PHE A 71 6.13 -4.25 -11.16
CA PHE A 71 6.02 -3.87 -9.76
C PHE A 71 6.02 -5.09 -8.81
N MET A 72 5.19 -6.09 -9.12
CA MET A 72 5.06 -7.30 -8.30
C MET A 72 6.31 -8.19 -8.34
N LEU A 73 6.91 -8.39 -9.53
CA LEU A 73 8.13 -9.19 -9.70
C LEU A 73 9.34 -8.53 -9.04
N LEU A 74 9.52 -7.22 -9.18
CA LEU A 74 10.62 -6.49 -8.53
C LEU A 74 10.53 -6.58 -7.01
N GLY A 75 9.31 -6.47 -6.46
CA GLY A 75 9.05 -6.70 -5.05
C GLY A 75 9.34 -8.13 -4.60
N HIS A 76 8.97 -9.13 -5.42
CA HIS A 76 9.27 -10.55 -5.16
C HIS A 76 10.77 -10.82 -5.19
N PHE A 77 11.49 -10.25 -6.16
CA PHE A 77 12.93 -10.40 -6.32
C PHE A 77 13.76 -9.67 -5.26
N LYS A 78 13.14 -8.76 -4.51
CA LYS A 78 13.82 -7.85 -3.56
C LYS A 78 14.89 -7.03 -4.29
N ALA A 79 14.55 -6.53 -5.48
CA ALA A 79 15.46 -5.77 -6.34
C ALA A 79 15.68 -4.37 -5.75
N GLU A 80 16.81 -4.17 -5.07
CA GLU A 80 17.15 -2.92 -4.40
C GLU A 80 17.31 -1.76 -5.38
N GLU A 81 17.88 -2.06 -6.54
CA GLU A 81 18.06 -1.14 -7.65
C GLU A 81 16.74 -0.51 -8.12
N ALA A 82 15.59 -1.16 -7.91
CA ALA A 82 14.27 -0.65 -8.29
C ALA A 82 13.61 0.24 -7.23
N HIS A 83 14.16 0.33 -6.02
CA HIS A 83 13.49 1.02 -4.91
C HIS A 83 13.16 2.47 -5.23
N HIS A 84 14.09 3.14 -5.92
CA HIS A 84 13.97 4.55 -6.21
C HIS A 84 12.79 4.82 -7.16
N VAL A 85 12.73 4.12 -8.30
CA VAL A 85 11.65 4.30 -9.27
C VAL A 85 10.29 3.90 -8.71
N ILE A 86 10.21 2.82 -7.92
CA ILE A 86 8.96 2.41 -7.28
C ILE A 86 8.45 3.53 -6.39
N ALA A 87 9.28 4.00 -5.46
CA ALA A 87 8.83 5.00 -4.52
C ALA A 87 8.60 6.38 -5.17
N ASP A 88 9.27 6.71 -6.29
CA ASP A 88 8.97 7.91 -7.10
C ASP A 88 7.59 7.83 -7.76
N ILE A 89 7.25 6.70 -8.37
CA ILE A 89 5.94 6.49 -8.99
C ILE A 89 4.83 6.69 -7.97
N PHE A 90 4.93 6.06 -6.79
CA PHE A 90 3.94 6.21 -5.72
C PHE A 90 3.99 7.57 -5.00
N SER A 91 4.93 8.44 -5.37
CA SER A 91 4.99 9.84 -4.91
C SER A 91 4.51 10.84 -5.97
N LEU A 92 4.05 10.37 -7.14
CA LEU A 92 3.45 11.22 -8.16
C LEU A 92 2.17 11.89 -7.63
N LYS A 93 1.94 13.14 -8.07
CA LYS A 93 0.81 13.98 -7.67
C LYS A 93 -0.50 13.57 -8.37
N ASP A 94 -1.56 14.33 -8.11
CA ASP A 94 -2.84 14.29 -8.84
C ASP A 94 -3.56 12.93 -8.87
N ARG A 95 -3.34 12.09 -7.86
CA ARG A 95 -3.88 10.73 -7.78
C ARG A 95 -3.45 9.87 -8.98
N ILE A 96 -2.30 10.15 -9.59
CA ILE A 96 -1.70 9.30 -10.62
C ILE A 96 -1.49 7.86 -10.10
N PRO A 97 -0.93 7.65 -8.88
CA PRO A 97 -0.80 6.30 -8.34
C PRO A 97 -2.14 5.55 -8.24
N ASP A 98 -3.21 6.22 -7.81
CA ASP A 98 -4.56 5.65 -7.69
C ASP A 98 -5.10 5.18 -9.04
N GLN A 99 -4.85 5.93 -10.11
CA GLN A 99 -5.30 5.58 -11.46
C GLN A 99 -4.51 4.42 -12.07
N LEU A 100 -3.24 4.25 -11.70
CA LEU A 100 -2.37 3.19 -12.22
C LEU A 100 -2.46 1.89 -11.40
N PHE A 101 -2.45 1.98 -10.07
CA PHE A 101 -2.23 0.84 -9.19
C PHE A 101 -3.46 0.47 -8.36
N ASP A 102 -4.44 1.37 -8.22
CA ASP A 102 -5.69 1.18 -7.48
C ASP A 102 -5.46 0.45 -6.13
N ASP A 103 -6.06 -0.74 -5.95
CA ASP A 103 -5.99 -1.54 -4.74
C ASP A 103 -4.54 -1.92 -4.33
N LEU A 104 -3.59 -2.03 -5.28
CA LEU A 104 -2.20 -2.40 -5.00
C LEU A 104 -1.51 -1.39 -4.07
N ILE A 105 -1.95 -0.13 -4.03
CA ILE A 105 -1.44 0.89 -3.10
C ILE A 105 -1.62 0.42 -1.64
N THR A 106 -2.76 -0.20 -1.33
CA THR A 106 -3.07 -0.59 0.05
C THR A 106 -2.73 -2.05 0.35
N GLU A 107 -2.71 -2.89 -0.70
CA GLU A 107 -2.45 -4.32 -0.59
C GLU A 107 -0.96 -4.66 -0.68
N ASN A 108 -0.25 -4.19 -1.72
CA ASN A 108 1.08 -4.68 -2.07
C ASN A 108 2.20 -3.65 -1.88
N LEU A 109 1.93 -2.35 -2.03
CA LEU A 109 2.94 -1.30 -1.82
C LEU A 109 3.71 -1.43 -0.50
N PRO A 110 3.10 -1.74 0.67
CA PRO A 110 3.84 -1.85 1.91
C PRO A 110 4.97 -2.90 1.87
N ILE A 111 4.67 -4.09 1.33
CA ILE A 111 5.65 -5.18 1.29
C ILE A 111 6.65 -4.98 0.15
N VAL A 112 6.24 -4.40 -0.98
CA VAL A 112 7.14 -4.09 -2.10
C VAL A 112 8.13 -2.99 -1.71
N LEU A 113 7.70 -1.93 -1.03
CA LEU A 113 8.59 -0.89 -0.51
C LEU A 113 9.62 -1.49 0.44
N LEU A 114 9.18 -2.33 1.38
CA LEU A 114 10.09 -2.96 2.33
C LEU A 114 11.07 -3.92 1.64
N ASN A 115 10.59 -4.77 0.73
CA ASN A 115 11.41 -5.77 0.06
C ASN A 115 12.49 -5.15 -0.83
N THR A 116 12.23 -3.97 -1.39
CA THR A 116 13.17 -3.28 -2.29
C THR A 116 14.07 -2.29 -1.57
N CYS A 117 13.85 -1.97 -0.30
CA CYS A 117 14.57 -0.85 0.32
C CYS A 117 16.06 -1.10 0.64
N GLY A 118 16.58 -2.31 0.47
CA GLY A 118 17.97 -2.64 0.79
C GLY A 118 18.32 -2.47 2.28
N GLY A 119 17.32 -2.37 3.15
CA GLY A 119 17.48 -1.99 4.57
C GLY A 119 17.56 -0.48 4.83
N SER A 120 17.61 0.37 3.79
CA SER A 120 17.53 1.83 3.94
C SER A 120 16.09 2.30 4.02
N LEU A 121 15.71 2.96 5.12
CA LEU A 121 14.34 3.41 5.34
C LEU A 121 14.11 4.88 4.96
N ASP A 122 15.14 5.58 4.47
CA ASP A 122 15.11 7.03 4.27
C ASP A 122 14.07 7.46 3.25
N ARG A 123 13.93 6.70 2.16
CA ARG A 123 12.95 6.99 1.12
C ARG A 123 11.53 6.71 1.57
N ILE A 124 11.32 5.62 2.31
CA ILE A 124 10.03 5.31 2.92
C ILE A 124 9.62 6.42 3.90
N LYS A 125 10.54 6.89 4.75
CA LYS A 125 10.30 8.03 5.64
C LYS A 125 10.01 9.32 4.87
N SER A 126 10.74 9.57 3.78
CA SER A 126 10.53 10.75 2.93
C SER A 126 9.13 10.77 2.31
N MET A 127 8.65 9.62 1.82
CA MET A 127 7.27 9.50 1.33
C MET A 127 6.24 9.85 2.41
N ILE A 128 6.45 9.42 3.66
CA ILE A 128 5.53 9.68 4.77
C ILE A 128 5.48 11.18 5.09
N LEU A 129 6.62 11.87 5.02
CA LEU A 129 6.75 13.28 5.35
C LEU A 129 6.25 14.21 4.24
N ASP A 130 6.28 13.76 2.98
CA ASP A 130 5.82 14.56 1.85
C ASP A 130 4.28 14.66 1.84
N LYS A 131 3.78 15.88 2.03
CA LYS A 131 2.35 16.19 2.10
C LYS A 131 1.68 16.19 0.72
N GLU A 132 2.48 16.24 -0.35
CA GLU A 132 1.99 16.20 -1.73
C GLU A 132 1.71 14.77 -2.19
N VAL A 133 2.25 13.77 -1.48
CA VAL A 133 1.99 12.36 -1.73
C VAL A 133 0.59 12.00 -1.23
N ASP A 134 -0.14 11.23 -2.03
CA ASP A 134 -1.48 10.76 -1.69
C ASP A 134 -1.51 10.02 -0.33
N GLU A 135 -2.54 10.27 0.47
CA GLU A 135 -2.62 9.76 1.84
C GLU A 135 -2.63 8.23 1.93
N TYR A 136 -3.11 7.52 0.90
CA TYR A 136 -3.05 6.06 0.84
C TYR A 136 -1.64 5.56 0.52
N CYS A 137 -0.90 6.26 -0.34
CA CYS A 137 0.51 5.96 -0.61
C CYS A 137 1.37 6.22 0.65
N ARG A 138 1.12 7.32 1.35
CA ARG A 138 1.74 7.62 2.66
C ARG A 138 1.41 6.54 3.68
N ASN A 139 0.17 6.05 3.71
CA ASN A 139 -0.21 4.93 4.58
C ASN A 139 0.48 3.61 4.17
N GLY A 140 0.67 3.36 2.87
CA GLY A 140 1.48 2.25 2.38
C GLY A 140 2.89 2.28 2.96
N ALA A 141 3.53 3.46 2.95
CA ALA A 141 4.83 3.69 3.55
C ALA A 141 4.81 3.56 5.10
N ASN A 142 3.78 4.06 5.79
CA ASN A 142 3.60 3.84 7.24
C ASN A 142 3.58 2.34 7.59
N ARG A 143 2.87 1.54 6.79
CA ARG A 143 2.81 0.09 6.99
C ARG A 143 4.14 -0.59 6.65
N ALA A 144 4.87 -0.12 5.64
CA ALA A 144 6.22 -0.58 5.34
C ALA A 144 7.19 -0.35 6.51
N LEU A 145 7.15 0.81 7.17
CA LEU A 145 7.94 1.07 8.39
C LEU A 145 7.57 0.15 9.56
N ALA A 146 6.28 -0.13 9.76
CA ALA A 146 5.87 -1.10 10.77
C ALA A 146 6.40 -2.51 10.43
N TYR A 147 6.39 -2.91 9.17
CA TYR A 147 6.99 -4.17 8.73
C TYR A 147 8.52 -4.19 8.84
N ALA A 148 9.19 -3.05 8.69
CA ALA A 148 10.63 -2.96 8.95
C ALA A 148 10.99 -3.33 10.41
N VAL A 149 10.11 -3.04 11.37
CA VAL A 149 10.24 -3.52 12.76
C VAL A 149 10.10 -5.03 12.83
N ALA A 150 9.09 -5.59 12.16
CA ALA A 150 8.86 -7.04 12.13
C ALA A 150 10.02 -7.81 11.47
N ALA A 151 10.57 -7.25 10.39
CA ALA A 151 11.71 -7.78 9.64
C ALA A 151 13.06 -7.55 10.35
N GLY A 152 13.09 -6.71 11.39
CA GLY A 152 14.30 -6.46 12.19
C GLY A 152 15.27 -5.44 11.58
N TYR A 153 14.84 -4.62 10.61
CA TYR A 153 15.68 -3.55 10.05
C TYR A 153 15.79 -2.32 10.96
N VAL A 154 14.81 -2.10 11.84
CA VAL A 154 14.75 -0.94 12.73
C VAL A 154 14.08 -1.35 14.05
N SER A 155 14.44 -0.69 15.14
CA SER A 155 13.78 -0.96 16.41
C SER A 155 12.35 -0.42 16.44
N ARG A 156 11.47 -1.11 17.18
CA ARG A 156 10.11 -0.64 17.46
C ARG A 156 10.11 0.78 18.05
N LYS A 157 11.04 1.06 18.97
CA LYS A 157 11.16 2.36 19.64
C LYS A 157 11.44 3.49 18.64
N GLU A 158 12.39 3.31 17.73
CA GLU A 158 12.72 4.32 16.72
C GLU A 158 11.52 4.63 15.80
N VAL A 159 10.74 3.63 15.41
CA VAL A 159 9.54 3.84 14.57
C VAL A 159 8.43 4.54 15.36
N VAL A 160 8.21 4.18 16.62
CA VAL A 160 7.24 4.86 17.50
C VAL A 160 7.66 6.32 17.73
N GLU A 161 8.93 6.59 17.97
CA GLU A 161 9.45 7.95 18.11
C GLU A 161 9.26 8.77 16.83
N PHE A 162 9.59 8.20 15.67
CA PHE A 162 9.35 8.85 14.37
C PHE A 162 7.87 9.18 14.16
N PHE A 163 6.97 8.21 14.38
CA PHE A 163 5.52 8.45 14.26
C PHE A 163 4.99 9.44 15.30
N GLY A 164 5.58 9.49 16.50
CA GLY A 164 5.23 10.46 17.53
C GLY A 164 5.48 11.91 17.10
N GLN A 165 6.41 12.15 16.17
CA GLN A 165 6.70 13.47 15.61
C GLN A 165 5.64 13.93 14.59
N LEU A 166 4.70 13.06 14.20
CA LEU A 166 3.70 13.31 13.14
C LEU A 166 2.31 13.65 13.71
N PHE A 167 2.23 14.07 14.97
CA PHE A 167 1.01 14.59 15.60
C PHE A 167 1.18 16.06 15.97
N THR A 168 1.55 16.90 15.01
CA THR A 168 1.64 18.36 15.22
C THR A 168 0.42 19.11 14.66
N GLY A 169 -0.32 18.48 13.75
CA GLY A 169 -1.46 19.10 13.08
C GLY A 169 -1.11 19.72 11.72
N ASP A 170 0.19 19.78 11.39
CA ASP A 170 0.68 20.33 10.13
C ASP A 170 0.86 19.24 9.05
N GLU A 171 0.81 17.95 9.39
CA GLU A 171 1.17 16.85 8.49
C GLU A 171 0.16 16.58 7.36
N ALA A 172 -1.08 17.04 7.52
CA ALA A 172 -2.16 16.84 6.56
C ALA A 172 -3.28 17.87 6.75
N ASP A 173 -4.21 17.92 5.80
CA ASP A 173 -5.43 18.74 5.93
C ASP A 173 -6.37 18.20 7.02
N GLU A 174 -7.19 19.07 7.63
CA GLU A 174 -8.18 18.69 8.67
C GLU A 174 -9.16 17.58 8.25
N ILE A 175 -9.33 17.35 6.95
CA ILE A 175 -10.24 16.33 6.40
C ILE A 175 -9.55 15.02 6.03
N SER A 176 -8.21 14.98 6.07
CA SER A 176 -7.43 13.80 5.76
C SER A 176 -7.64 12.70 6.80
N ASP A 177 -7.53 11.45 6.36
CA ASP A 177 -7.54 10.28 7.23
C ASP A 177 -6.10 9.86 7.63
N PHE A 178 -5.07 10.64 7.27
CA PHE A 178 -3.65 10.36 7.55
C PHE A 178 -3.37 9.99 9.01
N TRP A 179 -3.74 10.84 9.96
CA TRP A 179 -3.50 10.56 11.39
C TRP A 179 -4.27 9.33 11.88
N SER A 180 -5.46 9.08 11.34
CA SER A 180 -6.22 7.86 11.65
C SER A 180 -5.53 6.60 11.13
N MET A 181 -4.97 6.64 9.93
CA MET A 181 -4.23 5.53 9.35
C MET A 181 -2.91 5.28 10.09
N LEU A 182 -2.18 6.34 10.44
CA LEU A 182 -0.98 6.29 11.27
C LEU A 182 -1.27 5.68 12.65
N ALA A 183 -2.35 6.14 13.30
CA ALA A 183 -2.81 5.64 14.59
C ALA A 183 -3.09 4.11 14.58
N ILE A 184 -3.64 3.57 13.49
CA ILE A 184 -3.83 2.11 13.35
C ILE A 184 -2.47 1.40 13.42
N LYS A 185 -1.41 1.93 12.80
CA LYS A 185 -0.08 1.29 12.82
C LYS A 185 0.55 1.36 14.21
N LEU A 186 0.32 2.45 14.93
CA LEU A 186 0.78 2.58 16.31
C LEU A 186 0.15 1.55 17.26
N VAL A 187 -1.10 1.12 17.05
CA VAL A 187 -1.71 0.03 17.83
C VAL A 187 -0.87 -1.26 17.73
N ASP A 188 -0.40 -1.58 16.52
CA ASP A 188 0.41 -2.78 16.25
C ASP A 188 1.82 -2.68 16.85
N LEU A 189 2.31 -1.47 17.08
CA LEU A 189 3.66 -1.17 17.56
C LEU A 189 3.76 -0.96 19.07
N TYR A 190 2.66 -1.07 19.84
CA TYR A 190 2.66 -0.84 21.29
C TYR A 190 3.24 0.56 21.66
N PRO A 191 2.47 1.64 21.50
CA PRO A 191 3.02 3.00 21.44
C PRO A 191 3.03 3.68 22.82
N VAL A 192 3.48 2.97 23.86
CA VAL A 192 3.37 3.41 25.25
C VAL A 192 4.05 4.76 25.49
N GLU A 193 5.15 5.02 24.79
CA GLU A 193 5.97 6.22 24.93
C GLU A 193 5.24 7.50 24.47
N ILE A 194 4.27 7.38 23.57
CA ILE A 194 3.59 8.52 22.93
C ILE A 194 2.08 8.52 23.18
N ILE A 195 1.59 7.75 24.16
CA ILE A 195 0.15 7.58 24.41
C ILE A 195 -0.56 8.91 24.72
N ASP A 196 0.14 9.84 25.37
CA ASP A 196 -0.41 11.16 25.68
C ASP A 196 -0.53 12.04 24.43
N ALA A 197 0.43 11.96 23.50
CA ALA A 197 0.31 12.63 22.20
C ALA A 197 -0.85 12.05 21.37
N ILE A 198 -1.05 10.73 21.39
CA ILE A 198 -2.20 10.08 20.75
C ILE A 198 -3.51 10.56 21.38
N ARG A 199 -3.59 10.62 22.71
CA ARG A 199 -4.77 11.13 23.44
C ARG A 199 -5.08 12.57 23.03
N GLN A 200 -4.07 13.44 22.98
CA GLN A 200 -4.21 14.82 22.54
C GLN A 200 -4.73 14.89 21.10
N ALA A 201 -4.20 14.07 20.19
CA ALA A 201 -4.67 14.01 18.80
C ALA A 201 -6.15 13.58 18.65
N TYR A 202 -6.69 12.79 19.60
CA TYR A 202 -8.14 12.53 19.68
C TYR A 202 -8.94 13.74 20.16
N GLU A 203 -8.43 14.48 21.15
CA GLU A 203 -9.07 15.70 21.67
C GLU A 203 -9.13 16.80 20.61
N ASP A 204 -8.06 16.95 19.83
CA ASP A 204 -7.95 17.88 18.70
C ASP A 204 -8.75 17.42 17.47
N GLY A 205 -9.18 16.16 17.47
CA GLY A 205 -10.06 15.58 16.46
C GLY A 205 -9.35 15.19 15.16
N TRP A 206 -8.02 15.04 15.20
CA TRP A 206 -7.21 14.53 14.09
C TRP A 206 -7.45 13.04 13.88
N ILE A 207 -7.59 12.27 14.97
CA ILE A 207 -7.91 10.85 14.90
C ILE A 207 -9.42 10.66 14.98
N SER A 208 -10.00 10.09 13.92
CA SER A 208 -11.40 9.69 13.86
C SER A 208 -11.65 8.38 14.63
N PRO A 209 -12.49 8.37 15.70
CA PRO A 209 -12.83 7.15 16.43
C PRO A 209 -13.53 6.07 15.60
N GLY A 210 -14.07 6.45 14.43
CA GLY A 210 -14.68 5.51 13.48
C GLY A 210 -13.67 4.69 12.68
N PHE A 211 -12.40 5.12 12.63
CA PHE A 211 -11.30 4.36 12.02
C PHE A 211 -10.61 3.48 13.06
N VAL A 212 -10.16 4.11 14.15
CA VAL A 212 -9.54 3.43 15.29
C VAL A 212 -10.05 4.06 16.57
N ARG A 213 -10.54 3.22 17.48
CA ARG A 213 -11.04 3.62 18.78
C ARG A 213 -9.89 3.76 19.77
N PHE A 214 -9.98 4.70 20.71
CA PHE A 214 -8.94 4.87 21.73
C PHE A 214 -8.78 3.60 22.58
N GLU A 215 -9.88 2.88 22.81
CA GLU A 215 -9.91 1.59 23.50
C GLU A 215 -9.06 0.50 22.81
N SER A 216 -8.72 0.66 21.51
CA SER A 216 -7.78 -0.22 20.83
C SER A 216 -6.36 -0.08 21.38
N PHE A 217 -5.95 1.14 21.76
CA PHE A 217 -4.66 1.41 22.40
C PHE A 217 -4.64 0.89 23.83
N GLU A 218 -5.71 1.10 24.61
CA GLU A 218 -5.81 0.53 25.96
C GLU A 218 -5.70 -1.00 25.93
N LYS A 219 -6.34 -1.63 24.95
CA LYS A 219 -6.25 -3.08 24.73
C LYS A 219 -4.86 -3.53 24.30
N SER A 220 -4.17 -2.81 23.41
CA SER A 220 -2.81 -3.18 23.01
C SER A 220 -1.85 -3.04 24.19
N LEU A 221 -1.96 -1.95 24.97
CA LEU A 221 -1.17 -1.73 26.18
C LEU A 221 -1.41 -2.83 27.23
N ALA A 222 -2.66 -3.22 27.46
CA ALA A 222 -3.01 -4.28 28.42
C ALA A 222 -2.49 -5.66 28.00
N LYS A 223 -2.38 -5.95 26.69
CA LYS A 223 -1.85 -7.22 26.19
C LYS A 223 -0.32 -7.28 26.17
N GLY A 224 0.34 -6.13 26.22
CA GLY A 224 1.78 -6.01 26.26
C GLY A 224 2.44 -6.02 24.88
N GLU A 225 3.70 -5.57 24.87
CA GLU A 225 4.51 -5.38 23.67
C GLU A 225 4.68 -6.67 22.86
N ALA A 226 5.06 -7.76 23.52
CA ALA A 226 5.32 -9.04 22.85
C ALA A 226 4.11 -9.54 22.05
N PHE A 227 2.89 -9.38 22.60
CA PHE A 227 1.67 -9.75 21.90
C PHE A 227 1.42 -8.89 20.66
N CYS A 228 1.66 -7.58 20.75
CA CYS A 228 1.44 -6.65 19.64
C CYS A 228 2.42 -6.95 18.49
N LEU A 229 3.71 -7.10 18.83
CA LEU A 229 4.75 -7.41 17.86
C LEU A 229 4.57 -8.79 17.22
N GLU A 230 4.07 -9.77 17.94
CA GLU A 230 3.74 -11.08 17.36
C GLU A 230 2.59 -10.98 16.33
N ASN A 231 1.55 -10.19 16.60
CA ASN A 231 0.50 -9.98 15.59
C ASN A 231 1.00 -9.20 14.38
N LEU A 232 1.88 -8.22 14.58
CA LEU A 232 2.53 -7.49 13.49
C LEU A 232 3.36 -8.44 12.62
N ARG A 233 4.14 -9.35 13.24
CA ARG A 233 4.89 -10.39 12.52
C ARG A 233 3.97 -11.31 11.73
N ARG A 234 2.87 -11.79 12.33
CA ARG A 234 1.88 -12.62 11.63
C ARG A 234 1.21 -11.91 10.46
N ASP A 235 0.94 -10.61 10.59
CA ASP A 235 0.42 -9.81 9.47
C ASP A 235 1.47 -9.64 8.37
N PHE A 236 2.72 -9.32 8.74
CA PHE A 236 3.86 -9.24 7.82
C PHE A 236 4.06 -10.54 7.03
N GLU A 237 4.12 -11.69 7.72
CA GLU A 237 4.23 -13.02 7.09
C GLU A 237 3.05 -13.30 6.15
N ARG A 238 1.83 -12.91 6.53
CA ARG A 238 0.64 -13.08 5.69
C ARG A 238 0.70 -12.23 4.42
N GLN A 239 1.29 -11.04 4.48
CA GLN A 239 1.46 -10.17 3.31
C GLN A 239 2.69 -10.52 2.47
N SER A 240 3.50 -11.51 2.85
CA SER A 240 4.64 -11.93 2.06
C SER A 240 4.23 -12.25 0.62
N ILE A 241 5.03 -11.76 -0.32
CA ILE A 241 4.92 -12.02 -1.76
C ILE A 241 6.00 -13.00 -2.24
N ASP A 242 6.56 -13.82 -1.34
CA ASP A 242 7.50 -14.90 -1.69
C ASP A 242 6.81 -15.97 -2.56
N ASP A 243 5.49 -16.15 -2.46
CA ASP A 243 4.69 -16.92 -3.40
C ASP A 243 3.86 -15.97 -4.28
N LEU A 244 4.47 -15.53 -5.37
CA LEU A 244 3.86 -14.55 -6.27
C LEU A 244 2.57 -15.07 -6.94
N HIS A 245 2.50 -16.38 -7.18
CA HIS A 245 1.31 -17.00 -7.75
C HIS A 245 0.13 -16.93 -6.79
N LYS A 246 0.38 -17.16 -5.50
CA LYS A 246 -0.61 -16.94 -4.47
C LYS A 246 -1.03 -15.46 -4.46
N SER A 247 -0.11 -14.52 -4.50
CA SER A 247 -0.42 -13.09 -4.48
C SER A 247 -1.21 -12.58 -5.68
N MET A 248 -0.99 -13.11 -6.90
CA MET A 248 -1.53 -12.56 -8.14
C MET A 248 -2.68 -13.35 -8.77
N SER A 249 -2.71 -14.68 -8.64
CA SER A 249 -3.62 -15.53 -9.45
C SER A 249 -5.11 -15.36 -9.16
N TRP A 250 -5.49 -14.70 -8.07
CA TRP A 250 -6.87 -14.44 -7.69
C TRP A 250 -7.34 -13.01 -7.96
N TRP A 251 -6.50 -12.16 -8.56
CA TRP A 251 -6.86 -10.78 -8.86
C TRP A 251 -8.17 -10.73 -9.63
N ALA A 252 -9.01 -9.75 -9.30
CA ALA A 252 -10.38 -9.69 -9.80
C ALA A 252 -10.46 -9.53 -11.32
N CYS A 253 -9.41 -8.98 -11.95
CA CYS A 253 -9.30 -8.89 -13.39
C CYS A 253 -9.20 -10.29 -14.02
N PHE A 254 -8.38 -11.21 -13.50
CA PHE A 254 -8.17 -12.50 -14.16
C PHE A 254 -9.43 -13.37 -14.20
N GLU A 255 -9.69 -13.96 -15.36
CA GLU A 255 -10.73 -14.93 -15.62
C GLU A 255 -10.45 -16.20 -14.82
N ASN A 256 -10.96 -16.23 -13.60
CA ASN A 256 -10.82 -17.39 -12.77
C ASN A 256 -11.85 -18.44 -13.24
N LYS A 257 -11.41 -19.50 -13.90
CA LYS A 257 -12.28 -20.63 -14.33
C LYS A 257 -13.11 -21.22 -13.17
N SER A 258 -12.75 -20.94 -11.91
CA SER A 258 -13.48 -21.32 -10.70
C SER A 258 -14.53 -20.30 -10.20
N ARG A 259 -14.52 -19.05 -10.66
CA ARG A 259 -15.51 -18.01 -10.32
C ARG A 259 -16.62 -17.93 -11.38
N LYS A 260 -17.42 -19.00 -11.52
CA LYS A 260 -18.81 -18.84 -11.97
C LYS A 260 -19.70 -18.61 -10.76
N SER A 261 -19.59 -17.46 -10.12
CA SER A 261 -20.58 -17.01 -9.12
C SER A 261 -20.70 -15.49 -9.07
N ALA A 262 -21.90 -15.04 -9.45
CA ALA A 262 -22.49 -13.70 -9.32
C ALA A 262 -21.55 -12.50 -9.54
N ALA A 263 -21.36 -12.11 -10.81
CA ALA A 263 -20.77 -10.84 -11.17
C ALA A 263 -21.61 -9.67 -10.61
N ILE A 264 -20.98 -8.84 -9.78
CA ILE A 264 -21.48 -7.51 -9.43
C ILE A 264 -21.35 -6.65 -10.69
N THR A 265 -22.44 -6.01 -11.12
CA THR A 265 -22.46 -5.27 -12.38
C THR A 265 -21.69 -3.94 -12.25
N ALA A 266 -21.19 -3.41 -13.38
CA ALA A 266 -20.53 -2.10 -13.42
C ALA A 266 -21.39 -0.97 -12.83
N GLU A 267 -22.71 -1.09 -12.92
CA GLU A 267 -23.69 -0.19 -12.31
C GLU A 267 -23.63 -0.21 -10.77
N GLN A 268 -23.45 -1.39 -10.17
CA GLN A 268 -23.32 -1.55 -8.72
C GLN A 268 -21.99 -0.97 -8.20
N ILE A 269 -20.91 -1.07 -8.98
CA ILE A 269 -19.61 -0.44 -8.68
C ILE A 269 -19.75 1.09 -8.74
N GLN A 270 -20.44 1.62 -9.75
CA GLN A 270 -20.67 3.06 -9.89
C GLN A 270 -21.59 3.62 -8.79
N GLU A 271 -22.59 2.86 -8.36
CA GLU A 271 -23.43 3.19 -7.20
C GLU A 271 -22.63 3.19 -5.89
N GLN A 272 -21.69 2.26 -5.71
CA GLN A 272 -20.81 2.26 -4.54
C GLN A 272 -19.89 3.48 -4.51
N LYS A 273 -19.25 3.83 -5.64
CA LYS A 273 -18.42 5.05 -5.75
C LYS A 273 -19.25 6.32 -5.47
N LYS A 274 -20.48 6.42 -5.98
CA LYS A 274 -21.41 7.53 -5.68
C LYS A 274 -21.83 7.56 -4.20
N SER A 275 -22.08 6.39 -3.60
CA SER A 275 -22.45 6.23 -2.19
C SER A 275 -21.32 6.65 -1.25
N GLN A 276 -20.07 6.28 -1.56
CA GLN A 276 -18.88 6.70 -0.82
C GLN A 276 -18.68 8.22 -0.90
N LYS A 277 -18.79 8.82 -2.10
CA LYS A 277 -18.72 10.29 -2.29
C LYS A 277 -19.82 11.02 -1.53
N LYS A 278 -21.05 10.47 -1.49
CA LYS A 278 -22.16 11.03 -0.71
C LYS A 278 -21.93 10.93 0.80
N LYS A 279 -21.43 9.78 1.27
CA LYS A 279 -21.05 9.58 2.69
C LYS A 279 -19.95 10.56 3.13
N ALA A 280 -18.97 10.86 2.27
CA ALA A 280 -17.94 11.86 2.54
C ALA A 280 -18.54 13.28 2.70
N VAL A 281 -19.47 13.66 1.82
CA VAL A 281 -20.18 14.96 1.90
C VAL A 281 -21.06 15.05 3.16
N ASP A 282 -21.75 13.98 3.52
CA ASP A 282 -22.63 13.96 4.70
C ASP A 282 -21.82 13.95 6.01
N ARG A 283 -20.69 13.25 6.06
CA ARG A 283 -19.70 13.36 7.15
C ARG A 283 -19.20 14.79 7.30
N LYS A 284 -18.91 15.49 6.19
CA LYS A 284 -18.49 16.91 6.18
C LYS A 284 -19.55 17.85 6.74
N LYS A 285 -20.84 17.59 6.46
CA LYS A 285 -21.96 18.35 7.05
C LYS A 285 -22.14 18.08 8.54
N LYS A 286 -22.08 16.82 8.96
CA LYS A 286 -22.25 16.42 10.36
C LYS A 286 -21.13 16.96 11.25
N ARG A 287 -19.87 16.85 10.82
CA ARG A 287 -18.70 17.43 11.53
C ARG A 287 -18.80 18.96 11.64
N LYS A 288 -19.32 19.67 10.62
CA LYS A 288 -19.58 21.11 10.69
C LYS A 288 -20.68 21.48 11.69
N GLN A 289 -21.71 20.67 11.84
CA GLN A 289 -22.78 20.87 12.83
C GLN A 289 -22.28 20.62 14.26
N GLU A 290 -21.49 19.57 14.47
CA GLU A 290 -20.86 19.24 15.76
C GLU A 290 -19.83 20.30 16.20
N LYS A 291 -19.08 20.90 15.25
CA LYS A 291 -18.20 22.05 15.55
C LYS A 291 -19.01 23.30 15.97
N LYS A 292 -20.17 23.56 15.34
CA LYS A 292 -21.05 24.69 15.69
C LYS A 292 -21.67 24.52 17.08
N SER A 293 -22.06 23.31 17.46
CA SER A 293 -22.61 23.05 18.80
C SER A 293 -21.53 23.15 19.89
N ARG A 294 -20.31 22.63 19.64
CA ARG A 294 -19.18 22.75 20.58
C ARG A 294 -18.73 24.20 20.82
N LYS A 295 -18.72 25.05 19.78
CA LYS A 295 -18.44 26.50 19.93
C LYS A 295 -19.54 27.26 20.69
N LYS A 296 -20.80 26.79 20.63
CA LYS A 296 -21.93 27.43 21.30
C LYS A 296 -22.01 27.08 22.78
N ASN A 297 -21.51 25.90 23.18
CA ASN A 297 -21.45 25.45 24.57
C ASN A 297 -20.19 25.93 25.33
N ARG A 298 -19.27 26.64 24.66
CA ARG A 298 -18.08 27.29 25.26
C ARG A 298 -18.26 28.81 25.46
N ARG A 299 -19.48 29.32 25.28
CA ARG A 299 -19.85 30.72 25.58
C ARG A 299 -20.81 30.76 26.76
#